data_AF-A0A258DVN4-F1
#
_entry.id   AF-A0A258DVN4-F1
#
_cell.length_a   1.000
_cell.length_b   1.000
_cell.length_c   1.000
_cell.angle_alpha   90.00
_cell.angle_beta   90.00
_cell.angle_gamma   90.00
#
_symmetry.space_group_name_H-M   'P 1'
#
loop_
_entity.id
_entity.type
_entity.pdbx_description
1 polymer ?
#
loop_
_entity_poly.entity_id
_entity_poly.type
_entity_poly.pdbx_seq_one_letter_code
_entity_poly.pdbx_strand_id
1 'polypeptide(L)' 'MSEVAVAERPVTESLVTVFGGSGFLGRYVVRALARRGYRIRVPVRRPDLANFLQPLGYVGQIQIVQANV' A
#
# COMPACT_ATOMS: atom_id res chain seq x y z
N MET A 1 -12.18 23.66 -20.12
CA MET A 1 -12.12 24.52 -18.92
C MET A 1 -13.05 23.90 -17.87
N SER A 2 -12.89 22.69 -17.34
CA SER A 2 -11.71 21.88 -16.94
C SER A 2 -10.86 22.51 -15.83
N GLU A 3 -11.50 23.16 -14.87
CA GLU A 3 -10.97 23.52 -13.55
C GLU A 3 -11.53 22.47 -12.58
N VAL A 4 -10.79 21.69 -11.81
CA VAL A 4 -9.49 21.91 -11.17
C VAL A 4 -8.66 20.63 -11.28
N ALA A 5 -7.38 20.83 -11.52
CA ALA A 5 -6.35 19.83 -11.67
C ALA A 5 -6.36 18.77 -10.56
N VAL A 6 -6.11 17.54 -10.98
CA VAL A 6 -5.52 16.47 -10.17
C VAL A 6 -4.11 16.93 -9.76
N ALA A 7 -4.01 17.89 -8.84
CA ALA A 7 -2.76 18.36 -8.26
C ALA A 7 -2.75 17.93 -6.80
N GLU A 8 -1.76 17.08 -6.48
CA GLU A 8 -1.57 16.39 -5.21
C GLU A 8 -2.64 15.32 -4.91
N ARG A 9 -2.31 14.04 -5.15
CA ARG A 9 -2.89 13.00 -4.31
C ARG A 9 -1.91 12.77 -3.18
N PRO A 10 -1.90 13.59 -2.11
CA PRO A 10 -1.35 13.11 -0.85
C PRO A 10 -2.05 11.78 -0.61
N VAL A 11 -1.31 10.80 -0.11
CA VAL A 11 -1.82 9.44 0.04
C VAL A 11 -3.23 9.53 0.62
N THR A 12 -4.23 9.04 -0.11
CA THR A 12 -5.63 9.35 0.17
C THR A 12 -5.94 9.00 1.62
N GLU A 13 -6.84 9.74 2.28
CA GLU A 13 -7.24 9.41 3.67
C GLU A 13 -7.76 7.97 3.79
N SER A 14 -8.18 7.37 2.68
CA SER A 14 -8.61 5.99 2.58
C SER A 14 -7.46 5.01 2.84
N LEU A 15 -7.42 4.50 4.08
CA LEU A 15 -6.56 3.40 4.51
C LEU A 15 -7.14 2.04 4.08
N VAL A 16 -6.37 1.25 3.34
CA VAL A 16 -6.75 -0.10 2.89
C VAL A 16 -5.85 -1.13 3.57
N THR A 17 -6.44 -2.12 4.23
CA THR A 17 -5.70 -3.24 4.83
C THR A 17 -5.74 -4.45 3.91
N VAL A 18 -4.57 -4.99 3.55
CA VAL A 18 -4.46 -6.14 2.65
C VAL A 18 -3.84 -7.33 3.38
N PHE A 19 -4.68 -8.26 3.84
CA PHE A 19 -4.22 -9.56 4.34
C PHE A 19 -3.64 -10.39 3.18
N GLY A 20 -2.55 -11.13 3.45
CA GLY A 20 -1.84 -11.87 2.41
C GLY A 20 -1.12 -10.99 1.37
N GLY A 21 -0.93 -9.70 1.66
CA GLY A 21 -0.31 -8.74 0.74
C GLY A 21 1.14 -9.06 0.34
N SER A 22 1.87 -9.86 1.12
CA SER A 22 3.22 -10.36 0.77
C SER A 22 3.22 -11.61 -0.11
N GLY A 23 2.04 -12.21 -0.37
CA GLY A 23 1.91 -13.42 -1.15
C GLY A 23 2.13 -13.24 -2.66
N PHE A 24 1.81 -14.29 -3.43
CA PHE A 24 1.91 -14.28 -4.88
C PHE A 24 1.01 -13.21 -5.53
N LEU A 25 -0.30 -13.24 -5.25
CA LEU A 25 -1.25 -12.27 -5.79
C LEU A 25 -1.23 -10.94 -5.03
N GLY A 26 -1.10 -11.02 -3.70
CA GLY A 26 -1.20 -9.87 -2.81
C GLY A 26 -0.24 -8.72 -3.18
N ARG A 27 0.99 -9.03 -3.60
CA ARG A 27 1.98 -8.02 -3.99
C ARG A 27 1.52 -7.15 -5.17
N TYR A 28 0.80 -7.76 -6.12
CA TYR A 28 0.29 -7.07 -7.30
C TYR A 28 -0.93 -6.22 -6.95
N VAL A 29 -1.77 -6.68 -6.03
CA VAL A 29 -2.88 -5.90 -5.47
C VAL A 29 -2.36 -4.67 -4.72
N VAL A 30 -1.37 -4.86 -3.84
CA VAL A 30 -0.71 -3.75 -3.12
C VAL A 30 -0.13 -2.73 -4.10
N ARG A 31 0.58 -3.18 -5.14
CA ARG A 31 1.11 -2.28 -6.19
C ARG A 31 0.00 -1.51 -6.91
N ALA A 32 -1.09 -2.18 -7.26
CA ALA A 32 -2.21 -1.54 -7.97
C ALA A 32 -2.89 -0.48 -7.10
N LEU A 33 -3.08 -0.75 -5.80
CA LEU A 33 -3.62 0.20 -4.84
C LEU A 33 -2.64 1.37 -4.61
N ALA A 34 -1.34 1.10 -4.52
CA ALA A 34 -0.33 2.14 -4.32
C ALA A 34 -0.32 3.13 -5.50
N ARG A 35 -0.39 2.62 -6.74
CA ARG A 35 -0.50 3.45 -7.95
C ARG A 35 -1.77 4.30 -8.03
N ARG A 36 -2.85 3.89 -7.34
CA ARG A 36 -4.10 4.66 -7.22
C ARG A 36 -4.06 5.70 -6.09
N GLY A 37 -2.98 5.72 -5.31
CA GLY A 37 -2.76 6.72 -4.25
C GLY A 37 -3.29 6.32 -2.87
N TYR A 38 -3.70 5.07 -2.65
CA TYR A 38 -4.19 4.62 -1.34
C TYR A 38 -3.08 4.47 -0.30
N ARG A 39 -3.39 4.70 0.98
CA ARG A 39 -2.56 4.26 2.10
C ARG A 39 -2.82 2.79 2.33
N ILE A 40 -1.77 1.99 2.49
CA ILE A 40 -1.90 0.54 2.54
C ILE A 40 -1.24 0.01 3.81
N ARG A 41 -1.96 -0.84 4.55
CA ARG A 41 -1.43 -1.60 5.68
C ARG A 41 -1.40 -3.07 5.33
N VAL A 42 -0.25 -3.70 5.48
CA VAL A 42 -0.05 -5.11 5.13
C VAL A 42 0.32 -5.89 6.40
N PRO A 43 -0.66 -6.51 7.07
CA PRO A 43 -0.40 -7.39 8.20
C PRO A 43 0.28 -8.68 7.73
N VAL A 44 1.42 -9.01 8.32
CA VAL A 44 2.16 -10.25 8.06
C VAL A 44 2.72 -10.84 9.36
N ARG A 45 2.93 -12.16 9.38
CA ARG A 45 3.54 -12.84 10.54
C ARG A 45 4.99 -12.42 10.78
N ARG A 46 5.73 -12.16 9.69
CA ARG A 46 7.14 -11.79 9.67
C ARG A 46 7.38 -10.55 8.79
N PRO A 47 7.37 -9.33 9.36
CA PRO A 47 7.52 -8.08 8.61
C PRO A 47 8.83 -7.96 7.83
N ASP A 48 9.92 -8.51 8.37
CA ASP A 48 11.26 -8.56 7.78
C ASP A 48 11.25 -9.17 6.37
N LEU A 49 10.41 -10.18 6.14
CA LEU A 49 10.30 -10.88 4.86
C LEU A 49 9.47 -10.12 3.82
N ALA A 50 8.71 -9.10 4.21
CA ALA A 50 7.78 -8.39 3.34
C ALA A 50 8.29 -7.01 2.87
N ASN A 51 9.53 -6.63 3.24
CA ASN A 51 10.10 -5.30 2.93
C ASN A 51 10.16 -4.97 1.43
N PHE A 52 10.15 -5.97 0.56
CA PHE A 52 10.04 -5.80 -0.90
C PHE A 52 8.75 -5.09 -1.35
N LEU A 53 7.75 -4.94 -0.47
CA LEU A 53 6.53 -4.17 -0.75
C LEU A 53 6.75 -2.66 -0.62
N GLN A 54 7.69 -2.19 0.21
CA GLN A 54 7.88 -0.75 0.46
C GLN A 54 8.23 0.05 -0.80
N PRO A 55 9.09 -0.43 -1.70
CA PRO A 55 9.43 0.29 -2.94
C PRO A 55 8.30 0.35 -3.98
N LEU A 56 7.16 -0.33 -3.75
CA LEU A 56 6.04 -0.37 -4.70
C LEU A 56 5.16 0.90 -4.66
N GLY A 57 5.40 1.80 -3.71
CA GLY A 57 4.69 3.06 -3.52
C GLY A 57 5.60 4.18 -3.03
N TYR A 58 5.00 5.32 -2.70
CA TYR A 58 5.70 6.45 -2.10
C TYR A 58 6.14 6.17 -0.66
N VAL A 59 7.07 6.96 -0.15
CA VAL A 59 7.52 6.88 1.25
C VAL A 59 6.31 7.01 2.19
N GLY A 60 6.18 6.08 3.14
CA GLY A 60 5.08 6.06 4.12
C GLY A 60 3.73 5.60 3.57
N GLN A 61 3.61 5.31 2.26
CA GLN A 61 2.37 4.85 1.65
C GLN A 61 2.02 3.41 2.06
N ILE A 62 3.03 2.54 2.16
CA ILE A 62 2.86 1.12 2.48
C ILE A 62 3.47 0.85 3.86
N GLN A 63 2.63 0.45 4.81
CA GLN A 63 3.04 0.08 6.16
C GLN A 63 2.92 -1.43 6.36
N ILE A 64 4.06 -2.08 6.56
CA ILE A 64 4.11 -3.51 6.90
C ILE A 64 4.04 -3.60 8.42
N VAL A 65 3.11 -4.40 8.92
CA VAL A 65 2.85 -4.50 10.37
C VAL A 65 2.84 -5.96 10.79
N GLN A 66 3.43 -6.23 11.95
CA GLN A 66 3.37 -7.56 12.54
C GLN A 66 1.93 -7.86 12.97
N ALA A 67 1.42 -9.00 12.52
CA ALA A 67 0.14 -9.53 12.98
C ALA A 67 0.23 -11.05 13.08
N ASN A 68 -0.25 -11.61 14.19
CA ASN A 68 -0.45 -13.03 14.33
C ASN A 68 -1.92 -13.34 14.02
N VAL A 69 -2.18 -13.71 12.77
CA VAL A 69 -3.48 -14.16 12.26
C VAL A 69 -3.41 -15.62 11.84
#